data_AF-A0A132NLT1-F1
#
_entry.id   AF-A0A132NLT1-F1
#
_cell.length_a   1.000
_cell.length_b   1.000
_cell.length_c   1.000
_cell.angle_alpha   90.00
_cell.angle_beta   90.00
_cell.angle_gamma   90.00
#
_symmetry.space_group_name_H-M   'P 1'
#
loop_
_entity.id
_entity.type
_entity.pdbx_description
1 polymer ?
#
loop_
_entity_poly.entity_id
_entity_poly.type
_entity_poly.pdbx_seq_one_letter_code
_entity_poly.pdbx_strand_id
1 'polypeptide(L)'
;AGPVSRPQPAGPPTPAVPDPMPPGRYRVASATYDFGDSAVAIPGFPIKVELRGVVHYPVRPRGHRFPLVLFLHGRHATCGSGEEISLDWPCPKRLRPIPSYRGYDYLARHLASHGYVVVSISANAINARDNEVQDFGMAARARLIQRH
;
A
#
# COMPACT_ATOMS: atom_id res chain seq x y z
N ALA A 1 -14.57 63.67 7.72
CA ALA A 1 -15.23 62.34 7.66
C ALA A 1 -14.86 61.70 6.32
N GLY A 2 -14.17 60.56 6.33
CA GLY A 2 -13.82 59.83 5.11
C GLY A 2 -14.99 58.94 4.63
N PRO A 3 -15.05 58.57 3.34
CA PRO A 3 -16.15 57.78 2.80
C PRO A 3 -16.09 56.34 3.34
N VAL A 4 -17.20 55.86 3.89
CA VAL A 4 -17.38 54.47 4.33
C VAL A 4 -17.62 53.60 3.11
N SER A 5 -16.76 52.62 2.87
CA SER A 5 -16.88 51.65 1.78
C SER A 5 -18.10 50.74 2.00
N ARG A 6 -18.92 50.54 0.96
CA ARG A 6 -20.03 49.59 0.99
C ARG A 6 -19.51 48.14 1.03
N PRO A 7 -20.10 47.26 1.85
CA PRO A 7 -19.75 45.84 1.82
C PRO A 7 -20.11 45.22 0.47
N GLN A 8 -19.17 44.48 -0.11
CA GLN A 8 -19.40 43.74 -1.35
C GLN A 8 -20.34 42.54 -1.09
N PRO A 9 -21.23 42.22 -2.04
CA PRO A 9 -22.06 41.03 -1.96
C PRO A 9 -21.18 39.78 -1.96
N ALA A 10 -21.51 38.81 -1.10
CA ALA A 10 -20.83 37.52 -1.05
C ALA A 10 -20.91 36.83 -2.42
N GLY A 11 -19.79 36.31 -2.90
CA GLY A 11 -19.73 35.51 -4.12
C GLY A 11 -20.55 34.22 -4.00
N PRO A 12 -20.88 33.56 -5.13
CA PRO A 12 -21.62 32.31 -5.12
C PRO A 12 -20.87 31.24 -4.31
N PRO A 13 -21.58 30.36 -3.59
CA PRO A 13 -20.96 29.33 -2.78
C PRO A 13 -20.14 28.38 -3.67
N THR A 14 -18.90 28.11 -3.28
CA THR A 14 -18.06 27.10 -3.91
C THR A 14 -18.76 25.74 -3.83
N PRO A 15 -18.78 24.93 -4.91
CA PRO A 15 -19.31 23.57 -4.84
C PRO A 15 -18.61 22.82 -3.72
N ALA A 16 -19.38 22.24 -2.81
CA ALA A 16 -18.83 21.44 -1.72
C ALA A 16 -18.09 20.24 -2.32
N VAL A 17 -16.84 20.01 -1.88
CA VAL A 17 -16.11 18.79 -2.21
C VAL A 17 -16.92 17.62 -1.63
N PRO A 18 -17.29 16.62 -2.44
CA PRO A 18 -18.02 15.45 -1.94
C PRO A 18 -17.21 14.76 -0.83
N ASP A 19 -17.91 14.32 0.23
CA ASP A 19 -17.29 13.53 1.29
C ASP A 19 -16.68 12.24 0.69
N PRO A 20 -15.37 11.98 0.83
CA PRO A 20 -14.74 10.78 0.30
C PRO A 20 -14.95 9.55 1.18
N MET A 21 -15.56 9.67 2.37
CA MET A 21 -15.70 8.57 3.33
C MET A 21 -16.80 7.53 3.03
N PRO A 22 -17.92 7.84 2.35
CA PRO A 22 -18.92 6.83 2.00
C PRO A 22 -18.34 5.76 1.07
N PRO A 23 -18.65 4.46 1.26
CA PRO A 23 -18.19 3.41 0.38
C PRO A 23 -18.82 3.55 -1.02
N GLY A 24 -18.10 3.07 -2.02
CA GLY A 24 -18.59 3.07 -3.40
C GLY A 24 -19.58 1.93 -3.67
N ARG A 25 -20.14 1.93 -4.88
CA ARG A 25 -21.25 1.04 -5.29
C ARG A 25 -20.89 -0.44 -5.45
N TYR A 26 -19.61 -0.78 -5.51
CA TYR A 26 -19.20 -2.16 -5.78
C TYR A 26 -19.03 -2.96 -4.49
N ARG A 27 -19.56 -4.18 -4.47
CA ARG A 27 -19.13 -5.18 -3.49
C ARG A 27 -17.65 -5.49 -3.71
N VAL A 28 -16.90 -5.73 -2.63
CA VAL A 28 -15.46 -6.00 -2.69
C VAL A 28 -15.18 -7.45 -2.34
N ALA A 29 -14.27 -8.06 -3.09
CA ALA A 29 -13.64 -9.34 -2.76
C ALA A 29 -12.14 -9.16 -2.62
N SER A 30 -11.47 -10.14 -2.00
CA SER A 30 -10.02 -10.13 -1.86
C SER A 30 -9.40 -11.49 -2.16
N ALA A 31 -8.14 -11.47 -2.57
CA ALA A 31 -7.31 -12.66 -2.78
C ALA A 31 -5.89 -12.38 -2.31
N THR A 32 -5.23 -13.37 -1.75
CA THR A 32 -3.84 -13.27 -1.28
C THR A 32 -2.96 -14.17 -2.12
N TYR A 33 -1.72 -13.74 -2.36
CA TYR A 33 -0.70 -14.58 -2.95
C TYR A 33 0.56 -14.54 -2.09
N ASP A 34 1.27 -15.66 -2.07
CA ASP A 34 2.49 -15.86 -1.30
C ASP A 34 3.36 -16.88 -2.01
N PHE A 35 4.50 -16.45 -2.53
CA PHE A 35 5.49 -17.31 -3.19
C PHE A 35 6.70 -17.60 -2.30
N GLY A 36 6.59 -17.34 -1.00
CA GLY A 36 7.63 -17.59 -0.01
C GLY A 36 8.58 -16.40 0.21
N ASP A 37 9.43 -16.54 1.24
CA ASP A 37 10.26 -15.45 1.76
C ASP A 37 11.52 -15.14 0.92
N SER A 38 11.79 -15.93 -0.12
CA SER A 38 12.99 -15.88 -0.97
C SER A 38 12.63 -16.18 -2.43
N ALA A 39 11.70 -15.40 -2.99
CA ALA A 39 11.08 -15.65 -4.29
C ALA A 39 11.77 -14.94 -5.46
N VAL A 40 12.24 -13.70 -5.25
CA VAL A 40 12.72 -12.83 -6.34
C VAL A 40 14.14 -12.35 -6.07
N ALA A 41 15.04 -12.56 -7.02
CA ALA A 41 16.36 -11.93 -7.01
C ALA A 41 16.24 -10.52 -7.62
N ILE A 42 16.73 -9.51 -6.91
CA ILE A 42 16.75 -8.12 -7.36
C ILE A 42 18.21 -7.73 -7.66
N PRO A 43 18.54 -7.28 -8.88
CA PRO A 43 19.89 -6.82 -9.20
C PRO A 43 20.37 -5.73 -8.24
N GLY A 44 21.54 -5.95 -7.64
CA GLY A 44 22.15 -5.02 -6.69
C GLY A 44 21.63 -5.10 -5.25
N PHE A 45 20.75 -6.06 -4.92
CA PHE A 45 20.27 -6.28 -3.55
C PHE A 45 20.87 -7.58 -2.97
N PRO A 46 21.28 -7.62 -1.69
CA PRO A 46 22.12 -8.70 -1.14
C PRO A 46 21.40 -10.03 -0.95
N ILE A 47 20.06 -10.03 -0.90
CA ILE A 47 19.25 -11.24 -0.72
C ILE A 47 18.13 -11.31 -1.75
N LYS A 48 17.61 -12.52 -1.97
CA LYS A 48 16.28 -12.67 -2.60
C LYS A 48 15.22 -12.14 -1.65
N VAL A 49 14.20 -11.52 -2.22
CA VAL A 49 13.07 -10.93 -1.48
C VAL A 49 11.82 -11.77 -1.63
N GLU A 50 10.86 -11.59 -0.73
CA GLU A 50 9.56 -12.23 -0.84
C GLU A 50 8.75 -11.69 -2.03
N LEU A 51 7.81 -12.51 -2.51
CA LEU A 51 6.77 -12.07 -3.43
C LEU A 51 5.43 -12.45 -2.81
N ARG A 52 4.84 -11.50 -2.08
CA ARG A 52 3.65 -11.70 -1.26
C ARG A 52 2.81 -10.43 -1.25
N GLY A 53 1.50 -10.59 -1.27
CA GLY A 53 0.59 -9.46 -1.18
C GLY A 53 -0.88 -9.85 -1.09
N VAL A 54 -1.72 -8.83 -1.07
CA VAL A 54 -3.18 -8.96 -1.11
C VAL A 54 -3.73 -8.08 -2.23
N VAL A 55 -4.71 -8.61 -2.94
CA VAL A 55 -5.48 -7.92 -3.97
C VAL A 55 -6.89 -7.72 -3.45
N HIS A 56 -7.34 -6.47 -3.39
CA HIS A 56 -8.75 -6.11 -3.16
C HIS A 56 -9.33 -5.62 -4.48
N TYR A 57 -10.50 -6.15 -4.86
CA TYR A 57 -11.06 -5.86 -6.18
C TYR A 57 -12.59 -5.80 -6.15
N PRO A 58 -13.21 -5.04 -7.07
CA PRO A 58 -14.65 -4.97 -7.18
C PRO A 58 -15.18 -6.31 -7.71
N VAL A 59 -16.16 -6.90 -7.03
CA VAL A 59 -16.91 -8.06 -7.52
C VAL A 59 -17.69 -7.61 -8.75
N ARG A 60 -17.34 -8.16 -9.92
CA ARG A 60 -17.85 -7.69 -11.21
C ARG A 60 -18.64 -8.76 -11.98
N PRO A 61 -19.54 -8.34 -12.88
CA PRO A 61 -19.88 -9.10 -14.07
C PRO A 61 -18.65 -9.25 -14.98
N ARG A 62 -18.54 -10.38 -15.69
CA ARG A 62 -17.42 -10.66 -16.62
C ARG A 62 -17.28 -9.55 -17.67
N GLY A 63 -16.04 -9.17 -18.00
CA GLY A 63 -15.73 -8.27 -19.14
C GLY A 63 -15.27 -6.85 -18.78
N HIS A 64 -15.56 -6.33 -17.58
CA HIS A 64 -15.14 -4.99 -17.17
C HIS A 64 -13.69 -4.91 -16.68
N ARG A 65 -12.93 -3.91 -17.13
CA ARG A 65 -11.59 -3.58 -16.61
C ARG A 65 -11.69 -2.40 -15.65
N PHE A 66 -10.90 -2.44 -14.58
CA PHE A 66 -10.79 -1.36 -13.61
C PHE A 66 -9.34 -0.85 -13.58
N PRO A 67 -9.11 0.43 -13.28
CA PRO A 67 -7.77 0.96 -13.02
C PRO A 67 -7.10 0.21 -11.85
N LEU A 68 -5.79 0.03 -11.97
CA LEU A 68 -4.94 -0.58 -10.95
C LEU A 68 -4.34 0.50 -10.05
N VAL A 69 -4.38 0.28 -8.75
CA VAL A 69 -3.61 1.03 -7.74
C VAL A 69 -2.70 0.04 -7.03
N LEU A 70 -1.42 0.36 -6.92
CA LEU A 70 -0.46 -0.45 -6.19
C LEU A 70 -0.01 0.27 -4.93
N PHE A 71 -0.09 -0.41 -3.79
CA PHE A 71 0.43 0.03 -2.52
C PHE A 71 1.69 -0.74 -2.16
N LEU A 72 2.67 0.00 -1.66
CA LEU A 72 3.88 -0.52 -1.03
C LEU A 72 3.96 0.08 0.37
N HIS A 73 3.99 -0.77 1.40
CA HIS A 73 4.09 -0.28 2.78
C HIS A 73 5.42 0.43 3.03
N GLY A 74 5.50 1.25 4.08
CA GLY A 74 6.72 1.99 4.48
C GLY A 74 7.84 1.11 5.07
N ARG A 75 8.88 1.75 5.60
CA ARG A 75 10.00 1.08 6.27
C ARG A 75 9.71 0.92 7.77
N HIS A 76 9.61 -0.32 8.22
CA HIS A 76 9.43 -0.69 9.64
C HIS A 76 10.02 -2.08 9.93
N ALA A 77 9.89 -2.52 11.19
CA ALA A 77 10.21 -3.88 11.62
C ALA A 77 9.54 -4.94 10.72
N THR A 78 10.22 -6.05 10.53
CA THR A 78 9.85 -7.11 9.59
C THR A 78 9.26 -8.32 10.30
N CYS A 79 9.68 -8.53 11.55
CA CYS A 79 9.29 -9.65 12.38
C CYS A 79 8.87 -9.16 13.77
N GLY A 80 7.90 -9.84 14.39
CA GLY A 80 7.50 -9.53 15.75
C GLY A 80 6.65 -10.60 16.42
N SER A 81 6.51 -10.46 17.74
CA SER A 81 5.62 -11.24 18.60
C SER A 81 5.37 -10.47 19.90
N GLY A 82 4.14 -10.00 20.11
CA GLY A 82 3.84 -9.09 21.22
C GLY A 82 4.62 -7.79 21.09
N GLU A 83 5.40 -7.43 22.11
CA GLU A 83 6.26 -6.25 22.12
C GLU A 83 7.65 -6.50 21.49
N GLU A 84 8.04 -7.76 21.27
CA GLU A 84 9.32 -8.08 20.62
C GLU A 84 9.23 -7.80 19.12
N ILE A 85 10.17 -7.01 18.61
CA ILE A 85 10.30 -6.68 17.18
C ILE A 85 11.74 -6.89 16.71
N SER A 86 11.91 -7.19 15.41
CA SER A 86 13.21 -7.31 14.77
C SER A 86 13.15 -6.84 13.30
N LEU A 87 14.31 -6.53 12.74
CA LEU A 87 14.53 -6.32 11.31
C LEU A 87 15.06 -7.58 10.59
N ASP A 88 15.09 -8.74 11.25
CA ASP A 88 15.52 -10.00 10.62
C ASP A 88 14.64 -10.38 9.42
N TRP A 89 15.23 -11.06 8.43
CA TRP A 89 14.47 -11.74 7.39
C TRP A 89 15.26 -12.90 6.77
N PRO A 90 14.67 -14.11 6.63
CA PRO A 90 13.37 -14.53 7.16
C PRO A 90 13.31 -14.45 8.69
N CYS A 91 12.10 -14.45 9.25
CA CYS A 91 11.96 -14.32 10.70
C CYS A 91 12.55 -15.51 11.45
N PRO A 92 13.26 -15.28 12.58
CA PRO A 92 13.70 -16.36 13.45
C PRO A 92 12.47 -17.11 14.01
N LYS A 93 12.64 -18.40 14.37
CA LYS A 93 11.54 -19.30 14.76
C LYS A 93 10.59 -18.76 15.84
N ARG A 94 11.09 -17.93 16.75
CA ARG A 94 10.32 -17.32 17.86
C ARG A 94 9.45 -16.14 17.42
N LEU A 95 9.77 -15.51 16.29
CA LEU A 95 9.03 -14.38 15.73
C LEU A 95 8.17 -14.82 14.54
N ARG A 96 7.28 -13.93 14.11
CA ARG A 96 6.46 -14.10 12.92
C ARG A 96 6.62 -12.90 11.99
N PRO A 97 6.48 -13.09 10.66
CA PRO A 97 6.44 -11.97 9.73
C PRO A 97 5.32 -10.99 10.11
N ILE A 98 5.65 -9.71 10.24
CA ILE A 98 4.66 -8.65 10.36
C ILE A 98 4.00 -8.49 8.99
N PRO A 99 2.68 -8.68 8.83
CA PRO A 99 2.02 -8.61 7.53
C PRO A 99 1.79 -7.16 7.10
N SER A 100 2.86 -6.38 6.96
CA SER A 100 2.85 -4.94 6.66
C SER A 100 2.03 -4.59 5.42
N TYR A 101 2.00 -5.48 4.41
CA TYR A 101 1.18 -5.35 3.20
C TYR A 101 -0.34 -5.31 3.48
N ARG A 102 -0.80 -5.71 4.67
CA ARG A 102 -2.21 -5.63 5.09
C ARG A 102 -2.56 -4.34 5.83
N GLY A 103 -1.57 -3.51 6.17
CA GLY A 103 -1.79 -2.29 6.96
C GLY A 103 -2.78 -1.31 6.32
N TYR A 104 -2.88 -1.33 4.99
CA TYR A 104 -3.81 -0.49 4.22
C TYR A 104 -5.06 -1.22 3.72
N ASP A 105 -5.41 -2.39 4.29
CA ASP A 105 -6.58 -3.17 3.87
C ASP A 105 -7.88 -2.34 3.89
N TYR A 106 -8.04 -1.43 4.86
CA TYR A 106 -9.21 -0.54 4.92
C TYR A 106 -9.29 0.41 3.72
N LEU A 107 -8.18 1.04 3.35
CA LEU A 107 -8.10 1.96 2.23
C LEU A 107 -8.21 1.22 0.90
N ALA A 108 -7.57 0.06 0.78
CA ALA A 108 -7.65 -0.79 -0.40
C ALA A 108 -9.08 -1.28 -0.65
N ARG A 109 -9.81 -1.70 0.39
CA ARG A 109 -11.23 -2.04 0.29
C ARG A 109 -12.07 -0.82 -0.09
N HIS A 110 -11.78 0.35 0.45
CA HIS A 110 -12.50 1.58 0.13
C HIS A 110 -12.35 1.95 -1.34
N LEU A 111 -11.13 2.00 -1.86
CA LEU A 111 -10.87 2.23 -3.27
C LEU A 111 -11.49 1.14 -4.15
N ALA A 112 -11.41 -0.14 -3.74
CA ALA A 112 -12.06 -1.22 -4.48
C ALA A 112 -13.58 -1.06 -4.56
N SER A 113 -14.24 -0.58 -3.52
CA SER A 113 -15.67 -0.27 -3.56
C SER A 113 -16.02 0.84 -4.56
N HIS A 114 -15.05 1.70 -4.89
CA HIS A 114 -15.16 2.77 -5.90
C HIS A 114 -14.76 2.34 -7.32
N GLY A 115 -14.37 1.08 -7.52
CA GLY A 115 -14.05 0.55 -8.85
C GLY A 115 -12.57 0.59 -9.18
N TYR A 116 -11.69 0.37 -8.20
CA TYR A 116 -10.26 0.16 -8.41
C TYR A 116 -9.89 -1.30 -8.10
N VAL A 117 -8.95 -1.88 -8.84
CA VAL A 117 -8.23 -3.06 -8.36
C VAL A 117 -7.05 -2.53 -7.55
N VAL A 118 -6.93 -2.94 -6.29
CA VAL A 118 -5.87 -2.49 -5.41
C VAL A 118 -4.99 -3.67 -5.02
N VAL A 119 -3.71 -3.59 -5.35
CA VAL A 119 -2.70 -4.59 -4.97
C VAL A 119 -1.82 -3.97 -3.90
N SER A 120 -1.70 -4.61 -2.74
CA SER A 120 -0.80 -4.18 -1.67
C SER A 120 0.26 -5.24 -1.43
N ILE A 121 1.53 -4.87 -1.58
CA ILE A 121 2.67 -5.79 -1.66
C ILE A 121 3.58 -5.71 -0.44
N SER A 122 4.21 -6.83 -0.10
CA SER A 122 5.21 -6.94 0.97
C SER A 122 6.61 -6.57 0.49
N ALA A 123 7.38 -5.88 1.32
CA ALA A 123 8.79 -5.56 1.10
C ALA A 123 9.61 -5.64 2.39
N ASN A 124 9.26 -6.58 3.26
CA ASN A 124 9.95 -6.84 4.51
C ASN A 124 11.39 -7.32 4.27
N ALA A 125 11.67 -8.19 3.30
CA ALA A 125 13.07 -8.56 2.99
C ALA A 125 13.91 -7.34 2.60
N ILE A 126 13.32 -6.37 1.89
CA ILE A 126 14.01 -5.14 1.55
C ILE A 126 14.28 -4.34 2.82
N ASN A 127 13.25 -4.10 3.64
CA ASN A 127 13.39 -3.41 4.92
C ASN A 127 14.42 -4.07 5.86
N ALA A 128 14.66 -5.38 5.75
CA ALA A 128 15.62 -6.10 6.59
C ALA A 128 17.08 -5.82 6.23
N ARG A 129 17.37 -5.53 4.96
CA ARG A 129 18.73 -5.45 4.42
C ARG A 129 19.02 -4.16 3.65
N ASP A 130 18.11 -3.20 3.69
CA ASP A 130 18.23 -1.97 2.90
C ASP A 130 19.43 -1.11 3.29
N ASN A 131 19.86 -1.14 4.55
CA ASN A 131 21.06 -0.45 5.04
C ASN A 131 22.37 -1.06 4.54
N GLU A 132 22.34 -2.19 3.84
CA GLU A 132 23.51 -2.84 3.24
C GLU A 132 23.79 -2.38 1.81
N VAL A 133 22.91 -1.56 1.24
CA VAL A 133 23.06 -1.00 -0.10
C VAL A 133 23.06 0.52 -0.05
N GLN A 134 23.81 1.15 -0.97
CA GLN A 134 24.08 2.59 -0.95
C GLN A 134 22.82 3.47 -1.01
N ASP A 135 21.78 3.00 -1.70
CA ASP A 135 20.53 3.75 -1.92
C ASP A 135 19.44 3.42 -0.90
N PHE A 136 19.79 2.74 0.21
CA PHE A 136 18.84 2.31 1.23
C PHE A 136 17.64 1.53 0.65
N GLY A 137 17.90 0.67 -0.33
CA GLY A 137 16.92 -0.25 -0.91
C GLY A 137 15.91 0.41 -1.84
N MET A 138 16.06 1.69 -2.19
CA MET A 138 15.08 2.42 -3.00
C MET A 138 14.93 1.85 -4.41
N ALA A 139 16.02 1.49 -5.08
CA ALA A 139 15.97 0.81 -6.37
C ALA A 139 15.38 -0.60 -6.25
N ALA A 140 15.62 -1.29 -5.13
CA ALA A 140 15.01 -2.60 -4.89
C ALA A 140 13.49 -2.49 -4.74
N ARG A 141 12.99 -1.48 -4.03
CA ARG A 141 11.55 -1.20 -3.90
C ARG A 141 10.92 -0.90 -5.26
N ALA A 142 11.55 -0.05 -6.07
CA ALA A 142 11.07 0.26 -7.41
C ALA A 142 11.02 -0.99 -8.31
N ARG A 143 12.07 -1.82 -8.30
CA ARG A 143 12.12 -3.07 -9.06
C ARG A 143 11.08 -4.08 -8.59
N LEU A 144 10.80 -4.14 -7.29
CA LEU A 144 9.75 -5.00 -6.74
C LEU A 144 8.35 -4.55 -7.18
N ILE A 145 8.10 -3.23 -7.25
CA ILE A 145 6.87 -2.69 -7.84
C ILE A 145 6.73 -3.14 -9.30
N GLN A 146 7.77 -2.96 -10.12
CA GLN A 146 7.75 -3.34 -11.54
C GLN A 146 7.60 -4.86 -11.79
N ARG A 147 7.91 -5.68 -10.79
CA ARG A 147 7.78 -7.14 -10.88
C ARG A 147 6.34 -7.62 -10.68
N HIS A 148 5.49 -6.84 -10.02
CA HIS A 148 4.08 -7.14 -9.79
C HIS A 148 3.21 -6.68 -10.96
#